data_AF-A0A3A4ZNB1-F1
#
_entry.id   AF-A0A3A4ZNB1-F1
#
_cell.length_a   1.000
_cell.length_b   1.000
_cell.length_c   1.000
_cell.angle_alpha   90.00
_cell.angle_beta   90.00
_cell.angle_gamma   90.00
#
_symmetry.space_group_name_H-M   'P 1'
#
loop_
_entity.id
_entity.type
_entity.pdbx_description
1 polymer ?
#
loop_
_entity_poly.entity_id
_entity_poly.type
_entity_poly.pdbx_seq_one_letter_code
_entity_poly.pdbx_strand_id
1 'polypeptide(L)'
;MKISLERGKGILRRRDLPNREKSVPFVWKAPTHLGNDGKVCFVLPHGTLFNHNDTAIRFQQSLLRAHAVTRVVNLTDYRFFLFEESLAPALVIRYRKERPKDSSQLIEYWAPKTDWAVRQAEILRVLPQDRSRFTIREVLDDLRSDDAPRIWKERFWATPRDRRLLDRLSIMPRLRDRVSQSRRGAAKRWLIAEGFQPLGKNDDPAEAQILTLPSRLFVKATAKELNLFLLEDDCRELPSQEVAVRARSNKNIQVFKAPHVLVTKGFRAAFADFDVSFRHALRGIHGPKSDRDLLIFLAAYLRSDLARFFLFHTSSNWGVYRPEVHVEELLRLPFPQPEETHDSKRCHAIVRETAAIVTGASNEASRDFVDREGVVRRARESLGRLIEEYFDIDDIERMLIADTVQVVIPSVQPRGERSVPTIVQSDDSLRVSYTRLLCERLNGWAKQEYRVHGRNLADPSIGVGMVVLEKTGREEKPAQSSNSDREFLKAIDHLQQTAAKSYATSEMVQGLTVFHKNLLYITKPLGQRFWTDTAALNDADEIAATILTRSAREWE
;
A
#
# COMPACT_ATOMS: atom_id res chain seq x y z
N MET A 1 -38.29 11.14 19.03
CA MET A 1 -38.94 11.97 17.99
C MET A 1 -38.97 11.16 16.68
N LYS A 2 -40.08 10.47 16.38
CA LYS A 2 -40.28 9.68 15.16
C LYS A 2 -40.46 10.65 13.99
N ILE A 3 -39.40 10.91 13.24
CA ILE A 3 -39.51 11.64 11.96
C ILE A 3 -40.09 10.69 10.94
N SER A 4 -41.28 11.03 10.44
CA SER A 4 -42.01 10.32 9.40
C SER A 4 -41.18 10.19 8.12
N LEU A 5 -40.80 8.94 7.80
CA LEU A 5 -40.09 8.53 6.58
C LEU A 5 -41.03 8.33 5.39
N GLU A 6 -42.28 8.79 5.45
CA GLU A 6 -43.31 8.38 4.50
C GLU A 6 -43.45 9.27 3.26
N ARG A 7 -42.95 10.51 3.26
CA ARG A 7 -43.08 11.43 2.09
C ARG A 7 -41.86 11.50 1.16
N GLY A 8 -40.94 10.52 1.23
CA GLY A 8 -39.75 10.43 0.36
C GLY A 8 -39.69 9.20 -0.56
N LYS A 9 -40.74 8.36 -0.57
CA LYS A 9 -40.74 7.04 -1.23
C LYS A 9 -40.67 7.08 -2.77
N GLY A 10 -40.80 8.25 -3.40
CA GLY A 10 -40.72 8.40 -4.86
C GLY A 10 -39.30 8.55 -5.44
N ILE A 11 -38.37 9.21 -4.73
CA ILE A 11 -37.07 9.64 -5.29
C ILE A 11 -35.91 8.70 -4.88
N LEU A 12 -36.08 7.90 -3.82
CA LEU A 12 -35.08 6.93 -3.33
C LEU A 12 -35.22 5.53 -3.94
N ARG A 13 -36.19 5.30 -4.83
CA ARG A 13 -36.37 4.00 -5.51
C ARG A 13 -35.23 3.80 -6.52
N ARG A 14 -34.28 2.92 -6.18
CA ARG A 14 -33.11 2.45 -6.95
C ARG A 14 -31.90 3.39 -7.03
N ARG A 15 -31.34 3.82 -5.89
CA ARG A 15 -29.91 4.20 -5.86
C ARG A 15 -29.11 3.11 -5.17
N ASP A 16 -27.96 2.75 -5.75
CA ASP A 16 -27.04 1.74 -5.21
C ASP A 16 -26.64 2.10 -3.78
N LEU A 17 -26.96 1.21 -2.82
CA LEU A 17 -26.61 1.34 -1.41
C LEU A 17 -25.48 0.34 -1.09
N PRO A 18 -24.20 0.74 -1.26
CA PRO A 18 -23.08 -0.16 -1.01
C PRO A 18 -23.10 -0.63 0.44
N ASN A 19 -23.09 -1.95 0.64
CA ASN A 19 -23.08 -2.62 1.94
C ASN A 19 -24.19 -2.18 2.93
N ARG A 20 -25.31 -1.63 2.43
CA ARG A 20 -26.35 -1.01 3.29
C ARG A 20 -25.79 0.10 4.20
N GLU A 21 -24.76 0.80 3.73
CA GLU A 21 -24.12 1.90 4.45
C GLU A 21 -25.12 3.04 4.72
N LYS A 22 -25.33 3.34 6.00
CA LYS A 22 -26.39 4.26 6.47
C LYS A 22 -26.10 5.71 6.14
N SER A 23 -24.83 6.07 5.89
CA SER A 23 -24.42 7.42 5.51
C SER A 23 -24.75 7.77 4.05
N VAL A 24 -24.85 6.79 3.15
CA VAL A 24 -25.09 7.01 1.71
C VAL A 24 -26.40 7.76 1.40
N PRO A 25 -27.56 7.45 2.03
CA PRO A 25 -28.77 8.25 1.86
C PRO A 25 -28.60 9.75 2.16
N PHE A 26 -27.77 10.11 3.15
CA PHE A 26 -27.50 11.50 3.49
C PHE A 26 -26.70 12.20 2.40
N VAL A 27 -25.73 11.50 1.78
CA VAL A 27 -24.97 12.01 0.63
C VAL A 27 -25.92 12.43 -0.50
N TRP A 28 -26.96 11.64 -0.76
CA TRP A 28 -27.93 11.97 -1.80
C TRP A 28 -28.96 13.03 -1.39
N LYS A 29 -29.30 13.11 -0.10
CA LYS A 29 -30.35 14.00 0.40
C LYS A 29 -29.85 15.43 0.60
N ALA A 30 -28.62 15.62 1.09
CA ALA A 30 -28.09 16.93 1.46
C ALA A 30 -28.15 17.97 0.32
N PRO A 31 -27.79 17.64 -0.94
CA PRO A 31 -27.90 18.59 -2.06
C PRO A 31 -29.31 19.14 -2.32
N THR A 32 -30.36 18.43 -1.90
CA THR A 32 -31.75 18.91 -2.05
C THR A 32 -32.11 20.05 -1.11
N HIS A 33 -31.26 20.32 -0.11
CA HIS A 33 -31.45 21.37 0.90
C HIS A 33 -30.47 22.53 0.76
N LEU A 34 -29.59 22.51 -0.25
CA LEU A 34 -28.63 23.58 -0.51
C LEU A 34 -29.29 24.71 -1.32
N GLY A 35 -29.01 25.96 -0.92
CA GLY A 35 -29.17 27.15 -1.76
C GLY A 35 -28.07 27.24 -2.84
N ASN A 36 -28.11 28.30 -3.65
CA ASN A 36 -27.11 28.54 -4.69
C ASN A 36 -25.71 28.63 -4.07
N ASP A 37 -24.71 28.04 -4.75
CA ASP A 37 -23.31 27.95 -4.30
C ASP A 37 -23.06 27.20 -2.98
N GLY A 38 -24.11 26.58 -2.42
CA GLY A 38 -24.02 25.75 -1.23
C GLY A 38 -23.08 24.57 -1.43
N LYS A 39 -22.33 24.23 -0.37
CA LYS A 39 -21.38 23.11 -0.36
C LYS A 39 -21.80 22.11 0.72
N VAL A 40 -21.76 20.82 0.38
CA VAL A 40 -21.84 19.76 1.38
C VAL A 40 -20.43 19.37 1.78
N CYS A 41 -20.21 19.16 3.08
CA CYS A 41 -18.99 18.58 3.63
C CYS A 41 -19.39 17.48 4.61
N PHE A 42 -19.09 16.23 4.29
CA PHE A 42 -19.40 15.11 5.18
C PHE A 42 -18.15 14.36 5.61
N VAL A 43 -18.14 13.98 6.89
CA VAL A 43 -17.29 12.91 7.40
C VAL A 43 -18.00 11.59 7.09
N LEU A 44 -17.35 10.75 6.29
CA LEU A 44 -17.89 9.48 5.78
C LEU A 44 -16.92 8.34 6.09
N PRO A 45 -17.40 7.09 6.21
CA PRO A 45 -16.50 5.95 6.36
C PRO A 45 -15.65 5.75 5.10
N HIS A 46 -14.40 5.30 5.27
CA HIS A 46 -13.46 5.02 4.16
C HIS A 46 -14.04 4.13 3.05
N GLY A 47 -14.91 3.18 3.40
CA GLY A 47 -15.58 2.28 2.46
C GLY A 47 -16.42 3.00 1.39
N THR A 48 -16.69 4.30 1.56
CA THR A 48 -17.33 5.15 0.54
C THR A 48 -16.50 5.22 -0.75
N LEU A 49 -15.17 5.27 -0.66
CA LEU A 49 -14.26 5.39 -1.81
C LEU A 49 -13.32 4.19 -1.99
N PHE A 50 -12.99 3.47 -0.91
CA PHE A 50 -12.00 2.38 -0.95
C PHE A 50 -12.61 1.00 -1.18
N ASN A 51 -13.93 0.85 -1.16
CA ASN A 51 -14.56 -0.45 -1.35
C ASN A 51 -14.59 -0.85 -2.83
N HIS A 52 -14.02 -2.01 -3.14
CA HIS A 52 -13.88 -2.55 -4.49
C HIS A 52 -15.07 -3.37 -4.99
N ASN A 53 -16.17 -3.48 -4.24
CA ASN A 53 -17.34 -4.19 -4.73
C ASN A 53 -18.13 -3.39 -5.78
N ASP A 54 -18.79 -4.08 -6.70
CA ASP A 54 -19.45 -3.45 -7.86
C ASP A 54 -20.48 -2.39 -7.45
N THR A 55 -21.22 -2.62 -6.37
CA THR A 55 -22.21 -1.66 -5.86
C THR A 55 -21.56 -0.38 -5.36
N ALA A 56 -20.39 -0.47 -4.71
CA ALA A 56 -19.62 0.69 -4.26
C ALA A 56 -19.00 1.43 -5.44
N ILE A 57 -18.47 0.72 -6.43
CA ILE A 57 -17.94 1.32 -7.66
C ILE A 57 -19.04 2.09 -8.40
N ARG A 58 -20.23 1.50 -8.62
CA ARG A 58 -21.37 2.18 -9.25
C ARG A 58 -21.87 3.37 -8.45
N PHE A 59 -21.87 3.28 -7.12
CA PHE A 59 -22.18 4.42 -6.25
C PHE A 59 -21.19 5.58 -6.48
N GLN A 60 -19.88 5.32 -6.50
CA GLN A 60 -18.86 6.34 -6.75
C GLN A 60 -19.04 6.99 -8.12
N GLN A 61 -19.22 6.19 -9.17
CA GLN A 61 -19.49 6.69 -10.53
C GLN A 61 -20.71 7.61 -10.56
N SER A 62 -21.79 7.20 -9.87
CA SER A 62 -23.02 7.98 -9.79
C SER A 62 -22.81 9.29 -9.04
N LEU A 63 -22.08 9.27 -7.93
CA LEU A 63 -21.78 10.46 -7.12
C LEU A 63 -21.00 11.49 -7.95
N LEU A 64 -19.93 11.06 -8.61
CA LEU A 64 -19.04 11.93 -9.39
C LEU A 64 -19.71 12.51 -10.64
N ARG A 65 -20.71 11.82 -11.21
CA ARG A 65 -21.50 12.33 -12.34
C ARG A 65 -22.61 13.28 -11.91
N ALA A 66 -23.22 13.03 -10.75
CA ALA A 66 -24.34 13.82 -10.25
C ALA A 66 -23.90 15.12 -9.58
N HIS A 67 -22.76 15.10 -8.90
CA HIS A 67 -22.32 16.18 -8.03
C HIS A 67 -20.86 16.54 -8.27
N ALA A 68 -20.57 17.83 -8.29
CA ALA A 68 -19.23 18.38 -8.41
C ALA A 68 -18.45 18.13 -7.11
N VAL A 69 -17.80 16.97 -7.01
CA VAL A 69 -16.82 16.68 -5.96
C VAL A 69 -15.61 17.59 -6.17
N THR A 70 -15.22 18.31 -5.12
CA THR A 70 -14.15 19.32 -5.19
C THR A 70 -12.97 18.99 -4.28
N ARG A 71 -13.21 18.27 -3.18
CA ARG A 71 -12.15 17.88 -2.26
C ARG A 71 -12.49 16.56 -1.55
N VAL A 72 -11.48 15.72 -1.38
CA VAL A 72 -11.50 14.54 -0.53
C VAL A 72 -10.31 14.62 0.40
N VAL A 73 -10.55 14.60 1.72
CA VAL A 73 -9.50 14.49 2.73
C VAL A 73 -9.53 13.07 3.28
N ASN A 74 -8.44 12.32 3.06
CA ASN A 74 -8.30 10.97 3.55
C ASN A 74 -7.67 10.96 4.95
N LEU A 75 -8.48 10.66 5.97
CA LEU A 75 -8.08 10.65 7.37
C LEU A 75 -7.74 9.24 7.87
N THR A 76 -7.43 8.29 6.98
CA THR A 76 -7.21 6.89 7.37
C THR A 76 -6.01 6.69 8.29
N ASP A 77 -4.95 7.49 8.18
CA ASP A 77 -3.79 7.42 9.09
C ASP A 77 -4.08 8.02 10.48
N TYR A 78 -5.11 8.85 10.58
CA TYR A 78 -5.60 9.43 11.83
C TYR A 78 -6.63 8.57 12.54
N ARG A 79 -6.90 7.38 12.01
CA ARG A 79 -7.67 6.35 12.71
C ARG A 79 -6.99 6.09 14.06
N PHE A 80 -7.80 6.04 15.12
CA PHE A 80 -7.39 5.98 16.54
C PHE A 80 -7.01 7.31 17.21
N PHE A 81 -6.97 8.44 16.48
CA PHE A 81 -6.70 9.75 17.07
C PHE A 81 -7.91 10.70 17.05
N LEU A 82 -8.78 10.60 16.05
CA LEU A 82 -9.85 11.61 15.83
C LEU A 82 -11.16 11.33 16.56
N PHE A 83 -11.51 10.05 16.76
CA PHE A 83 -12.83 9.66 17.27
C PHE A 83 -12.65 8.60 18.35
N GLU A 84 -12.97 8.96 19.60
CA GLU A 84 -12.84 8.08 20.77
C GLU A 84 -13.69 6.81 20.63
N GLU A 85 -14.94 6.94 20.18
CA GLU A 85 -15.90 5.84 20.09
C GLU A 85 -15.90 5.10 18.73
N SER A 86 -15.11 5.54 17.75
CA SER A 86 -15.13 4.97 16.41
C SER A 86 -13.77 4.42 15.96
N LEU A 87 -13.74 3.11 15.70
CA LEU A 87 -12.58 2.44 15.11
C LEU A 87 -12.59 2.48 13.57
N ALA A 88 -13.59 3.11 12.95
CA ALA A 88 -13.72 3.20 11.50
C ALA A 88 -12.84 4.35 10.95
N PRO A 89 -11.99 4.09 9.95
CA PRO A 89 -11.27 5.15 9.26
C PRO A 89 -12.26 6.04 8.49
N ALA A 90 -11.95 7.33 8.44
CA ALA A 90 -12.85 8.36 7.93
C ALA A 90 -12.28 9.10 6.71
N LEU A 91 -13.18 9.68 5.93
CA LEU A 91 -12.91 10.58 4.81
C LEU A 91 -13.74 11.84 5.02
N VAL A 92 -13.22 12.99 4.60
CA VAL A 92 -14.02 14.21 4.44
C VAL A 92 -14.26 14.44 2.97
N ILE A 93 -15.50 14.36 2.52
CA ILE A 93 -15.85 14.59 1.10
C ILE A 93 -16.62 15.89 0.98
N ARG A 94 -16.09 16.82 0.18
CA ARG A 94 -16.70 18.11 -0.14
C ARG A 94 -17.18 18.15 -1.58
N TYR A 95 -18.46 18.45 -1.78
CA TYR A 95 -19.09 18.50 -3.09
C TYR A 95 -20.20 19.56 -3.15
N ARG A 96 -20.58 19.95 -4.37
CA ARG A 96 -21.69 20.88 -4.61
C ARG A 96 -22.91 20.16 -5.20
N LYS A 97 -24.05 20.84 -5.19
CA LYS A 97 -25.30 20.30 -5.74
C LYS A 97 -25.22 20.11 -7.25
N GLU A 98 -24.56 21.03 -7.94
CA GLU A 98 -24.42 21.04 -9.40
C GLU A 98 -23.57 19.86 -9.88
N ARG A 99 -23.77 19.49 -11.14
CA ARG A 99 -22.87 18.56 -11.84
C ARG A 99 -21.49 19.19 -12.03
N PRO A 100 -20.43 18.39 -12.20
CA PRO A 100 -19.14 18.93 -12.58
C PRO A 100 -19.24 19.73 -13.88
N LYS A 101 -18.50 20.84 -13.97
CA LYS A 101 -18.54 21.75 -15.14
C LYS A 101 -18.20 21.00 -16.43
N ASP A 102 -17.15 20.21 -16.36
CA ASP A 102 -16.68 19.30 -17.40
C ASP A 102 -15.85 18.18 -16.76
N SER A 103 -15.36 17.26 -17.59
CA SER A 103 -14.56 16.12 -17.13
C SER A 103 -13.14 16.49 -16.64
N SER A 104 -12.66 17.70 -16.95
CA SER A 104 -11.36 18.22 -16.50
C SER A 104 -11.41 18.88 -15.11
N GLN A 105 -12.61 19.04 -14.54
CA GLN A 105 -12.75 19.52 -13.17
C GLN A 105 -11.87 18.71 -12.21
N LEU A 106 -11.05 19.43 -11.44
CA LEU A 106 -10.12 18.85 -10.48
C LEU A 106 -10.79 18.48 -9.15
N ILE A 107 -10.38 17.36 -8.60
CA ILE A 107 -10.59 16.97 -7.21
C ILE A 107 -9.28 17.20 -6.46
N GLU A 108 -9.33 17.98 -5.39
CA GLU A 108 -8.22 18.06 -4.45
C GLU A 108 -8.25 16.86 -3.51
N TYR A 109 -7.20 16.05 -3.52
CA TYR A 109 -7.06 14.90 -2.64
C TYR A 109 -5.97 15.18 -1.62
N TRP A 110 -6.36 15.28 -0.35
CA TRP A 110 -5.44 15.56 0.75
C TRP A 110 -5.37 14.35 1.64
N ALA A 111 -4.17 13.84 1.92
CA ALA A 111 -4.03 12.62 2.70
C ALA A 111 -3.00 12.83 3.81
N PRO A 112 -3.34 13.63 4.83
CA PRO A 112 -2.43 13.95 5.92
C PRO A 112 -1.91 12.67 6.58
N LYS A 113 -0.63 12.68 6.94
CA LYS A 113 0.00 11.61 7.72
C LYS A 113 0.13 12.03 9.16
N THR A 114 -0.05 11.07 10.06
CA THR A 114 0.15 11.31 11.48
C THR A 114 1.60 11.70 11.74
N ASP A 115 1.79 12.85 12.39
CA ASP A 115 3.08 13.35 12.82
C ASP A 115 3.12 13.49 14.36
N TRP A 116 4.27 13.90 14.90
CA TRP A 116 4.43 14.10 16.35
C TRP A 116 3.56 15.23 16.89
N ALA A 117 3.25 16.25 16.08
CA ALA A 117 2.49 17.43 16.48
C ALA A 117 1.00 17.12 16.71
N VAL A 118 0.44 16.13 16.01
CA VAL A 118 -0.94 15.65 16.23
C VAL A 118 -1.16 15.19 17.67
N ARG A 119 -0.13 14.60 18.33
CA ARG A 119 -0.24 14.14 19.72
C ARG A 119 -0.29 15.27 20.75
N GLN A 120 0.20 16.45 20.40
CA GLN A 120 0.38 17.55 21.36
C GLN A 120 -0.63 18.69 21.18
N ALA A 121 -1.11 18.93 19.96
CA ALA A 121 -1.82 20.16 19.64
C ALA A 121 -3.20 19.96 19.00
N GLU A 122 -3.64 18.72 18.73
CA GLU A 122 -4.88 18.42 17.98
C GLU A 122 -4.97 19.09 16.59
N ILE A 123 -3.83 19.57 16.05
CA ILE A 123 -3.78 20.22 14.74
C ILE A 123 -3.59 19.16 13.66
N LEU A 124 -4.52 19.11 12.71
CA LEU A 124 -4.37 18.34 11.49
C LEU A 124 -3.51 19.11 10.49
N ARG A 125 -2.32 18.58 10.18
CA ARG A 125 -1.37 19.16 9.24
C ARG A 125 -1.41 18.40 7.92
N VAL A 126 -1.46 19.13 6.81
CA VAL A 126 -1.40 18.54 5.45
C VAL A 126 -0.20 19.14 4.73
N LEU A 127 0.90 18.40 4.64
CA LEU A 127 2.10 18.86 3.93
C LEU A 127 1.87 18.89 2.40
N PRO A 128 2.60 19.72 1.64
CA PRO A 128 2.46 19.79 0.18
C PRO A 128 2.57 18.42 -0.52
N GLN A 129 3.53 17.57 -0.12
CA GLN A 129 3.70 16.22 -0.66
C GLN A 129 2.56 15.24 -0.35
N ASP A 130 1.75 15.54 0.67
CA ASP A 130 0.58 14.74 1.06
C ASP A 130 -0.69 15.25 0.34
N ARG A 131 -0.54 16.18 -0.62
CA ARG A 131 -1.62 16.72 -1.47
C ARG A 131 -1.45 16.21 -2.90
N SER A 132 -2.57 15.88 -3.52
CA SER A 132 -2.67 15.48 -4.91
C SER A 132 -3.86 16.16 -5.56
N ARG A 133 -3.80 16.28 -6.89
CA ARG A 133 -4.91 16.75 -7.72
C ARG A 133 -5.05 15.82 -8.90
N PHE A 134 -6.29 15.51 -9.26
CA PHE A 134 -6.61 14.74 -10.45
C PHE A 134 -8.01 15.12 -10.94
N THR A 135 -8.25 14.90 -12.21
CA THR A 135 -9.51 15.21 -12.89
C THR A 135 -10.58 14.18 -12.55
N ILE A 136 -11.85 14.58 -12.66
CA ILE A 136 -12.97 13.64 -12.58
C ILE A 136 -12.87 12.57 -13.68
N ARG A 137 -12.34 12.91 -14.86
CA ARG A 137 -12.07 11.95 -15.93
C ARG A 137 -11.18 10.81 -15.45
N GLU A 138 -10.01 11.12 -14.87
CA GLU A 138 -9.09 10.10 -14.36
C GLU A 138 -9.75 9.15 -13.36
N VAL A 139 -10.58 9.67 -12.45
CA VAL A 139 -11.29 8.82 -11.47
C VAL A 139 -12.34 7.95 -12.14
N LEU A 140 -13.12 8.50 -13.07
CA LEU A 140 -14.15 7.75 -13.78
C LEU A 140 -13.55 6.71 -14.75
N ASP A 141 -12.36 6.95 -15.29
CA ASP A 141 -11.65 6.00 -16.13
C ASP A 141 -11.14 4.82 -15.29
N ASP A 142 -10.52 5.09 -14.15
CA ASP A 142 -10.08 4.07 -13.19
C ASP A 142 -11.27 3.22 -12.66
N LEU A 143 -12.39 3.87 -12.33
CA LEU A 143 -13.62 3.18 -11.90
C LEU A 143 -14.28 2.32 -12.99
N ARG A 144 -13.86 2.43 -14.25
CA ARG A 144 -14.34 1.61 -15.38
C ARG A 144 -13.42 0.45 -15.72
N SER A 145 -12.23 0.41 -15.13
CA SER A 145 -11.26 -0.67 -15.35
C SER A 145 -11.86 -2.03 -14.98
N ASP A 146 -11.38 -3.09 -15.66
CA ASP A 146 -11.69 -4.48 -15.29
C ASP A 146 -11.09 -4.83 -13.93
N ASP A 147 -10.02 -4.13 -13.53
CA ASP A 147 -9.46 -4.18 -12.19
C ASP A 147 -10.12 -3.17 -11.25
N ALA A 148 -10.02 -3.42 -9.94
CA ALA A 148 -10.59 -2.47 -8.97
C ALA A 148 -9.92 -1.11 -9.08
N PRO A 149 -10.65 -0.03 -8.77
CA PRO A 149 -10.11 1.31 -8.78
C PRO A 149 -8.95 1.43 -7.79
N ARG A 150 -7.85 2.02 -8.25
CA ARG A 150 -6.62 2.20 -7.46
C ARG A 150 -6.33 3.66 -7.18
N ILE A 151 -6.97 4.61 -7.87
CA ILE A 151 -6.60 6.03 -7.84
C ILE A 151 -6.54 6.61 -6.43
N TRP A 152 -7.50 6.28 -5.56
CA TRP A 152 -7.52 6.76 -4.18
C TRP A 152 -6.36 6.20 -3.34
N LYS A 153 -5.97 4.96 -3.61
CA LYS A 153 -4.96 4.23 -2.86
C LYS A 153 -3.54 4.58 -3.33
N GLU A 154 -3.35 4.72 -4.63
CA GLU A 154 -2.08 5.16 -5.20
C GLU A 154 -1.76 6.61 -4.84
N ARG A 155 -2.75 7.51 -4.85
CA ARG A 155 -2.54 8.91 -4.44
C ARG A 155 -2.40 9.07 -2.93
N PHE A 156 -2.42 7.97 -2.17
CA PHE A 156 -2.31 8.01 -0.71
C PHE A 156 -0.86 7.96 -0.22
N TRP A 157 -0.15 6.86 -0.49
CA TRP A 157 1.24 6.67 -0.02
C TRP A 157 2.24 6.44 -1.15
N ALA A 158 1.77 6.26 -2.40
CA ALA A 158 2.66 6.01 -3.53
C ALA A 158 3.16 7.33 -4.12
N THR A 159 4.46 7.39 -4.38
CA THR A 159 5.13 8.47 -5.10
C THR A 159 4.90 8.32 -6.62
N PRO A 160 5.27 9.30 -7.46
CA PRO A 160 5.25 9.12 -8.91
C PRO A 160 6.06 7.92 -9.40
N ARG A 161 7.18 7.59 -8.75
CA ARG A 161 8.04 6.44 -9.10
C ARG A 161 7.37 5.12 -8.75
N ASP A 162 6.76 5.03 -7.56
CA ASP A 162 6.00 3.85 -7.14
C ASP A 162 4.89 3.53 -8.13
N ARG A 163 4.17 4.55 -8.59
CA ARG A 163 3.09 4.39 -9.57
C ARG A 163 3.58 3.84 -10.91
N ARG A 164 4.74 4.30 -11.41
CA ARG A 164 5.33 3.75 -12.65
C ARG A 164 5.66 2.27 -12.51
N LEU A 165 6.24 1.85 -11.39
CA LEU A 165 6.48 0.44 -11.11
C LEU A 165 5.16 -0.34 -11.01
N LEU A 166 4.17 0.18 -10.27
CA LEU A 166 2.87 -0.46 -10.16
C LEU A 166 2.17 -0.59 -11.52
N ASP A 167 2.27 0.41 -12.40
CA ASP A 167 1.72 0.37 -13.77
C ASP A 167 2.42 -0.70 -14.62
N ARG A 168 3.75 -0.80 -14.54
CA ARG A 168 4.54 -1.85 -15.20
C ARG A 168 4.18 -3.25 -14.70
N LEU A 169 4.03 -3.43 -13.40
CA LEU A 169 3.54 -4.69 -12.85
C LEU A 169 2.08 -4.96 -13.24
N SER A 170 1.32 -3.91 -13.56
CA SER A 170 -0.10 -4.03 -13.88
C SER A 170 -0.39 -4.56 -15.27
N ILE A 171 0.56 -4.45 -16.20
CA ILE A 171 0.41 -5.00 -17.55
C ILE A 171 0.73 -6.50 -17.63
N MET A 172 1.39 -7.06 -16.61
CA MET A 172 1.74 -8.47 -16.57
C MET A 172 0.51 -9.37 -16.36
N PRO A 173 0.53 -10.61 -16.90
CA PRO A 173 -0.46 -11.65 -16.61
C PRO A 173 -0.71 -11.79 -15.11
N ARG A 174 -1.95 -12.09 -14.74
CA ARG A 174 -2.41 -12.08 -13.35
C ARG A 174 -2.51 -13.49 -12.80
N LEU A 175 -2.43 -13.63 -11.48
CA LEU A 175 -2.68 -14.91 -10.81
C LEU A 175 -4.08 -15.47 -11.13
N ARG A 176 -5.11 -14.61 -11.26
CA ARG A 176 -6.46 -15.03 -11.70
C ARG A 176 -6.45 -15.73 -13.05
N ASP A 177 -5.47 -15.49 -13.91
CA ASP A 177 -5.44 -16.05 -15.27
C ASP A 177 -5.19 -17.56 -15.22
N ARG A 178 -4.50 -18.05 -14.19
CA ARG A 178 -4.25 -19.49 -13.94
C ARG A 178 -5.20 -20.13 -12.92
N VAL A 179 -5.81 -19.32 -12.06
CA VAL A 179 -6.54 -19.81 -10.88
C VAL A 179 -8.05 -19.66 -11.07
N SER A 180 -8.77 -20.77 -10.98
CA SER A 180 -10.24 -20.80 -10.96
C SER A 180 -10.77 -20.73 -9.53
N GLN A 181 -11.91 -20.07 -9.35
CA GLN A 181 -12.64 -20.09 -8.08
C GLN A 181 -13.74 -21.15 -8.15
N SER A 182 -13.89 -21.98 -7.11
CA SER A 182 -14.83 -23.13 -7.07
C SER A 182 -16.32 -22.83 -7.34
N ARG A 183 -16.70 -21.56 -7.54
CA ARG A 183 -18.08 -21.11 -7.79
C ARG A 183 -18.22 -20.12 -8.95
N ARG A 184 -17.14 -19.82 -9.69
CA ARG A 184 -17.12 -18.79 -10.73
C ARG A 184 -16.17 -19.15 -11.88
N GLY A 185 -16.69 -19.08 -13.11
CA GLY A 185 -15.89 -19.15 -14.33
C GLY A 185 -15.57 -20.56 -14.84
N ALA A 186 -14.83 -20.61 -15.95
CA ALA A 186 -14.34 -21.85 -16.54
C ALA A 186 -13.28 -22.51 -15.65
N ALA A 187 -13.19 -23.84 -15.73
CA ALA A 187 -12.13 -24.59 -15.05
C ALA A 187 -10.75 -24.13 -15.55
N LYS A 188 -9.85 -23.85 -14.61
CA LYS A 188 -8.45 -23.49 -14.89
C LYS A 188 -7.52 -24.50 -14.24
N ARG A 189 -6.24 -24.43 -14.61
CA ARG A 189 -5.20 -25.37 -14.16
C ARG A 189 -5.07 -25.41 -12.64
N TRP A 190 -5.21 -24.26 -11.98
CA TRP A 190 -5.18 -24.15 -10.52
C TRP A 190 -6.57 -23.82 -9.96
N LEU A 191 -6.75 -24.15 -8.69
CA LEU A 191 -7.98 -23.95 -7.95
C LEU A 191 -7.70 -23.18 -6.66
N ILE A 192 -8.47 -22.12 -6.42
CA ILE A 192 -8.51 -21.44 -5.12
C ILE A 192 -9.86 -21.60 -4.44
N ALA A 193 -9.83 -21.86 -3.14
CA ALA A 193 -11.01 -21.80 -2.29
C ALA A 193 -10.64 -21.52 -0.83
N GLU A 194 -11.59 -20.96 -0.09
CA GLU A 194 -11.50 -20.84 1.36
C GLU A 194 -11.62 -22.22 2.03
N GLY A 195 -11.03 -22.39 3.21
CA GLY A 195 -11.23 -23.60 3.99
C GLY A 195 -12.66 -23.80 4.47
N PHE A 196 -12.94 -24.93 5.12
CA PHE A 196 -14.28 -25.23 5.58
C PHE A 196 -14.75 -24.32 6.74
N GLN A 197 -16.05 -24.29 6.97
CA GLN A 197 -16.73 -23.51 7.99
C GLN A 197 -17.48 -24.47 8.91
N PRO A 198 -16.99 -24.71 10.14
CA PRO A 198 -17.71 -25.54 11.10
C PRO A 198 -19.03 -24.87 11.50
N LEU A 199 -19.94 -25.67 12.06
CA LEU A 199 -21.13 -25.15 12.72
C LEU A 199 -20.72 -24.17 13.83
N GLY A 200 -21.33 -23.00 13.82
CA GLY A 200 -21.30 -22.03 14.90
C GLY A 200 -22.54 -22.17 15.79
N LYS A 201 -22.53 -21.45 16.92
CA LYS A 201 -23.58 -21.53 17.94
C LYS A 201 -24.99 -21.18 17.44
N ASN A 202 -25.08 -20.40 16.37
CA ASN A 202 -26.35 -19.90 15.81
C ASN A 202 -26.75 -20.61 14.52
N ASP A 203 -26.04 -21.66 14.11
CA ASP A 203 -26.42 -22.44 12.93
C ASP A 203 -27.35 -23.57 13.35
N ASP A 204 -28.31 -23.90 12.49
CA ASP A 204 -29.20 -25.05 12.68
C ASP A 204 -28.42 -26.36 12.47
N PRO A 205 -28.28 -27.24 13.49
CA PRO A 205 -27.62 -28.52 13.34
C PRO A 205 -28.31 -29.45 12.33
N ALA A 206 -29.61 -29.29 12.07
CA ALA A 206 -30.33 -30.10 11.08
C ALA A 206 -29.92 -29.77 9.63
N GLU A 207 -29.40 -28.56 9.38
CA GLU A 207 -28.86 -28.16 8.07
C GLU A 207 -27.36 -28.50 7.91
N ALA A 208 -26.75 -29.15 8.91
CA ALA A 208 -25.36 -29.54 8.85
C ALA A 208 -25.09 -30.52 7.72
N GLN A 209 -23.92 -30.39 7.11
CA GLN A 209 -23.44 -31.34 6.10
C GLN A 209 -22.13 -31.96 6.57
N ILE A 210 -21.90 -33.21 6.20
CA ILE A 210 -20.65 -33.90 6.49
C ILE A 210 -19.69 -33.68 5.32
N LEU A 211 -18.48 -33.22 5.64
CA LEU A 211 -17.39 -33.10 4.70
C LEU A 211 -16.30 -34.11 5.09
N THR A 212 -15.92 -34.98 4.17
CA THR A 212 -14.80 -35.92 4.33
C THR A 212 -13.51 -35.27 3.86
N LEU A 213 -12.61 -35.01 4.81
CA LEU A 213 -11.30 -34.41 4.57
C LEU A 213 -10.29 -35.45 4.05
N PRO A 214 -9.31 -35.05 3.20
CA PRO A 214 -8.33 -36.00 2.65
C PRO A 214 -7.35 -36.54 3.69
N SER A 215 -7.13 -35.80 4.79
CA SER A 215 -6.29 -36.21 5.91
C SER A 215 -6.86 -35.70 7.23
N ARG A 216 -6.34 -36.23 8.35
CA ARG A 216 -6.64 -35.71 9.69
C ARG A 216 -5.78 -34.50 10.07
N LEU A 217 -4.74 -34.19 9.29
CA LEU A 217 -3.86 -33.06 9.54
C LEU A 217 -4.62 -31.76 9.36
N PHE A 218 -4.44 -30.85 10.32
CA PHE A 218 -5.13 -29.58 10.34
C PHE A 218 -4.22 -28.45 10.82
N VAL A 219 -4.27 -27.33 10.09
CA VAL A 219 -3.55 -26.10 10.45
C VAL A 219 -4.51 -24.95 10.76
N LYS A 220 -4.22 -24.20 11.83
CA LYS A 220 -4.95 -22.98 12.19
C LYS A 220 -4.39 -21.80 11.41
N ALA A 221 -5.26 -20.85 11.01
CA ALA A 221 -4.83 -19.60 10.39
C ALA A 221 -3.90 -18.74 11.27
N THR A 222 -3.85 -19.00 12.58
CA THR A 222 -2.98 -18.34 13.57
C THR A 222 -1.62 -19.03 13.75
N ALA A 223 -1.39 -20.19 13.12
CA ALA A 223 -0.09 -20.86 13.13
C ALA A 223 1.01 -19.89 12.68
N LYS A 224 2.13 -19.82 13.41
CA LYS A 224 3.27 -18.96 13.08
C LYS A 224 4.10 -19.57 11.94
N GLU A 225 4.02 -20.88 11.84
CA GLU A 225 4.67 -21.79 10.90
C GLU A 225 4.19 -21.58 9.46
N LEU A 226 3.08 -20.86 9.24
CA LEU A 226 2.61 -20.38 7.94
C LEU A 226 3.52 -19.27 7.39
N ASN A 227 4.78 -19.63 7.15
CA ASN A 227 5.84 -18.73 6.72
C ASN A 227 6.80 -19.48 5.79
N LEU A 228 6.58 -19.34 4.48
CA LEU A 228 7.31 -19.95 3.36
C LEU A 228 6.95 -21.42 3.09
N PHE A 229 7.08 -22.31 4.07
CA PHE A 229 6.70 -23.73 3.98
C PHE A 229 6.09 -24.24 5.28
N LEU A 230 5.28 -25.29 5.20
CA LEU A 230 4.65 -25.99 6.31
C LEU A 230 5.16 -27.44 6.36
N LEU A 231 5.37 -27.97 7.56
CA LEU A 231 5.73 -29.37 7.85
C LEU A 231 4.54 -30.09 8.50
N GLU A 232 4.52 -31.43 8.43
CA GLU A 232 3.47 -32.22 9.06
C GLU A 232 3.42 -32.00 10.58
N ASP A 233 4.59 -31.86 11.23
CA ASP A 233 4.71 -31.60 12.68
C ASP A 233 4.17 -30.22 13.10
N ASP A 234 4.00 -29.29 12.16
CA ASP A 234 3.35 -28.00 12.43
C ASP A 234 1.82 -28.13 12.55
N CYS A 235 1.28 -29.29 12.16
CA CYS A 235 -0.13 -29.56 12.11
C CYS A 235 -0.58 -30.35 13.33
N ARG A 236 -1.83 -30.14 13.71
CA ARG A 236 -2.50 -30.99 14.71
C ARG A 236 -3.39 -32.00 14.00
N GLU A 237 -3.67 -33.10 14.66
CA GLU A 237 -4.66 -34.05 14.19
C GLU A 237 -6.09 -33.69 14.62
N LEU A 238 -7.03 -33.82 13.69
CA LEU A 238 -8.45 -33.85 13.98
C LEU A 238 -8.87 -35.22 14.52
N PRO A 239 -9.94 -35.29 15.32
CA PRO A 239 -10.45 -36.56 15.85
C PRO A 239 -11.02 -37.47 14.75
N SER A 240 -11.51 -36.90 13.64
CA SER A 240 -12.04 -37.62 12.49
C SER A 240 -11.76 -36.85 11.19
N GLN A 241 -11.71 -37.57 10.06
CA GLN A 241 -11.72 -36.98 8.72
C GLN A 241 -13.10 -36.43 8.35
N GLU A 242 -14.17 -36.92 8.99
CA GLU A 242 -15.52 -36.42 8.79
C GLU A 242 -15.79 -35.23 9.72
N VAL A 243 -16.13 -34.09 9.11
CA VAL A 243 -16.39 -32.86 9.85
C VAL A 243 -17.76 -32.30 9.47
N ALA A 244 -18.57 -32.00 10.49
CA ALA A 244 -19.82 -31.28 10.31
C ALA A 244 -19.55 -29.81 9.96
N VAL A 245 -20.07 -29.37 8.82
CA VAL A 245 -19.91 -28.03 8.26
C VAL A 245 -21.25 -27.37 7.98
N ARG A 246 -21.25 -26.03 7.93
CA ARG A 246 -22.43 -25.25 7.52
C ARG A 246 -22.87 -25.64 6.10
N ALA A 247 -24.17 -25.61 5.81
CA ALA A 247 -24.68 -25.88 4.45
C ALA A 247 -24.03 -25.05 3.33
N ARG A 248 -23.69 -23.78 3.63
CA ARG A 248 -23.05 -22.83 2.71
C ARG A 248 -21.52 -22.89 2.67
N SER A 249 -20.92 -23.81 3.43
CA SER A 249 -19.47 -23.98 3.54
C SER A 249 -18.82 -24.31 2.19
N ASN A 250 -17.49 -24.16 2.11
CA ASN A 250 -16.74 -24.74 1.01
C ASN A 250 -16.79 -26.28 1.13
N LYS A 251 -17.17 -26.93 0.03
CA LYS A 251 -17.26 -28.39 -0.09
C LYS A 251 -16.21 -28.96 -1.03
N ASN A 252 -15.42 -28.09 -1.67
CA ASN A 252 -14.36 -28.52 -2.56
C ASN A 252 -13.18 -29.01 -1.73
N ILE A 253 -12.94 -30.31 -1.75
CA ILE A 253 -11.86 -30.97 -1.00
C ILE A 253 -10.49 -30.85 -1.68
N GLN A 254 -10.44 -30.49 -2.96
CA GLN A 254 -9.18 -30.45 -3.72
C GLN A 254 -8.20 -29.41 -3.15
N VAL A 255 -8.72 -28.31 -2.57
CA VAL A 255 -7.85 -27.29 -1.94
C VAL A 255 -7.17 -27.76 -0.66
N PHE A 256 -7.54 -28.91 -0.11
CA PHE A 256 -6.87 -29.56 1.02
C PHE A 256 -5.83 -30.59 0.58
N LYS A 257 -5.73 -30.88 -0.72
CA LYS A 257 -4.78 -31.86 -1.26
C LYS A 257 -3.48 -31.21 -1.69
N ALA A 258 -2.38 -31.94 -1.55
CA ALA A 258 -1.07 -31.55 -2.06
C ALA A 258 -0.96 -31.68 -3.59
N PRO A 259 -0.06 -30.91 -4.22
CA PRO A 259 0.66 -29.76 -3.65
C PRO A 259 -0.27 -28.53 -3.54
N HIS A 260 -0.11 -27.72 -2.50
CA HIS A 260 -0.85 -26.47 -2.41
C HIS A 260 -0.11 -25.34 -1.69
N VAL A 261 -0.60 -24.11 -1.89
CA VAL A 261 -0.16 -22.92 -1.15
C VAL A 261 -1.29 -22.45 -0.24
N LEU A 262 -1.00 -22.34 1.04
CA LEU A 262 -1.93 -21.82 2.04
C LEU A 262 -1.71 -20.33 2.21
N VAL A 263 -2.78 -19.53 2.16
CA VAL A 263 -2.74 -18.07 2.30
C VAL A 263 -3.75 -17.62 3.35
N THR A 264 -3.28 -16.91 4.37
CA THR A 264 -4.13 -16.29 5.41
C THR A 264 -4.75 -15.00 4.91
N LYS A 265 -5.87 -14.57 5.53
CA LYS A 265 -6.44 -13.23 5.27
C LYS A 265 -5.42 -12.09 5.50
N GLY A 266 -4.54 -12.24 6.49
CA GLY A 266 -3.46 -11.32 6.82
C GLY A 266 -2.21 -11.44 5.94
N PHE A 267 -2.32 -12.08 4.78
CA PHE A 267 -1.26 -12.17 3.78
C PHE A 267 0.04 -12.86 4.25
N ARG A 268 -0.10 -13.85 5.13
CA ARG A 268 0.92 -14.89 5.37
C ARG A 268 0.67 -16.09 4.48
N ALA A 269 1.73 -16.72 3.99
CA ALA A 269 1.66 -17.82 3.05
C ALA A 269 2.71 -18.90 3.32
N ALA A 270 2.37 -20.14 3.01
CA ALA A 270 3.27 -21.28 3.07
C ALA A 270 2.89 -22.34 2.03
N PHE A 271 3.89 -22.98 1.44
CA PHE A 271 3.73 -24.19 0.63
C PHE A 271 3.58 -25.41 1.54
N ALA A 272 2.69 -26.34 1.18
CA ALA A 272 2.60 -27.65 1.82
C ALA A 272 2.56 -28.75 0.73
N ASP A 273 3.41 -29.76 0.92
CA ASP A 273 3.58 -30.90 0.00
C ASP A 273 2.85 -32.16 0.48
N PHE A 274 1.93 -32.01 1.44
CA PHE A 274 1.12 -33.07 2.02
C PHE A 274 -0.34 -32.59 2.18
N ASP A 275 -1.26 -33.54 2.30
CA ASP A 275 -2.68 -33.22 2.46
C ASP A 275 -2.93 -32.62 3.84
N VAL A 276 -3.45 -31.38 3.89
CA VAL A 276 -3.74 -30.68 5.14
C VAL A 276 -5.00 -29.83 5.01
N SER A 277 -5.85 -29.93 6.03
CA SER A 277 -7.12 -29.24 6.08
C SER A 277 -7.07 -27.95 6.89
N PHE A 278 -7.91 -26.98 6.54
CA PHE A 278 -7.95 -25.68 7.20
C PHE A 278 -9.36 -25.07 7.15
N ARG A 279 -9.58 -24.06 8.00
CA ARG A 279 -10.86 -23.31 8.06
C ARG A 279 -10.83 -22.07 7.17
N HIS A 280 -12.00 -21.50 6.89
CA HIS A 280 -12.24 -20.29 6.07
C HIS A 280 -11.42 -19.01 6.37
N ALA A 281 -10.62 -18.99 7.44
CA ALA A 281 -9.64 -17.94 7.68
C ALA A 281 -8.36 -18.11 6.82
N LEU A 282 -8.21 -19.28 6.20
CA LEU A 282 -7.19 -19.65 5.22
C LEU A 282 -7.85 -19.92 3.86
N ARG A 283 -7.06 -19.71 2.81
CA ARG A 283 -7.34 -20.09 1.43
C ARG A 283 -6.25 -21.05 0.98
N GLY A 284 -6.63 -22.09 0.24
CA GLY A 284 -5.68 -22.98 -0.43
C GLY A 284 -5.69 -22.69 -1.92
N ILE A 285 -4.50 -22.65 -2.53
CA ILE A 285 -4.27 -22.63 -3.97
C ILE A 285 -3.66 -23.98 -4.33
N HIS A 286 -4.45 -24.84 -4.95
CA HIS A 286 -4.06 -26.19 -5.35
C HIS A 286 -3.77 -26.25 -6.85
N GLY A 287 -2.78 -27.06 -7.23
CA GLY A 287 -2.44 -27.36 -8.61
C GLY A 287 -1.94 -28.80 -8.79
N PRO A 288 -1.76 -29.27 -10.03
CA PRO A 288 -1.25 -30.60 -10.29
C PRO A 288 0.20 -30.76 -9.81
N LYS A 289 0.62 -32.01 -9.55
CA LYS A 289 2.00 -32.33 -9.12
C LYS A 289 3.08 -31.81 -10.07
N SER A 290 2.79 -31.71 -11.37
CA SER A 290 3.71 -31.13 -12.36
C SER A 290 4.05 -29.66 -12.12
N ASP A 291 3.21 -28.93 -11.37
CA ASP A 291 3.36 -27.51 -11.09
C ASP A 291 3.93 -27.26 -9.69
N ARG A 292 4.43 -28.29 -9.01
CA ARG A 292 4.97 -28.22 -7.64
C ARG A 292 5.97 -27.07 -7.47
N ASP A 293 6.97 -26.99 -8.35
CA ASP A 293 8.01 -25.96 -8.27
C ASP A 293 7.44 -24.55 -8.47
N LEU A 294 6.44 -24.41 -9.33
CA LEU A 294 5.77 -23.14 -9.57
C LEU A 294 4.85 -22.73 -8.41
N LEU A 295 4.25 -23.69 -7.71
CA LEU A 295 3.52 -23.44 -6.46
C LEU A 295 4.47 -23.05 -5.31
N ILE A 296 5.65 -23.65 -5.25
CA ILE A 296 6.71 -23.21 -4.32
C ILE A 296 7.16 -21.79 -4.65
N PHE A 297 7.38 -21.48 -5.93
CA PHE A 297 7.68 -20.13 -6.39
C PHE A 297 6.57 -19.14 -6.00
N LEU A 298 5.30 -19.51 -6.17
CA LEU A 298 4.17 -18.70 -5.70
C LEU A 298 4.24 -18.46 -4.18
N ALA A 299 4.50 -19.48 -3.37
CA ALA A 299 4.63 -19.31 -1.92
C ALA A 299 5.78 -18.36 -1.57
N ALA A 300 6.93 -18.48 -2.23
CA ALA A 300 8.06 -17.57 -2.06
C ALA A 300 7.71 -16.13 -2.48
N TYR A 301 7.08 -15.96 -3.64
CA TYR A 301 6.62 -14.66 -4.14
C TYR A 301 5.65 -13.99 -3.16
N LEU A 302 4.65 -14.70 -2.66
CA LEU A 302 3.71 -14.18 -1.65
C LEU A 302 4.38 -13.77 -0.33
N ARG A 303 5.61 -14.23 -0.06
CA ARG A 303 6.43 -13.86 1.11
C ARG A 303 7.52 -12.82 0.81
N SER A 304 7.60 -12.34 -0.43
CA SER A 304 8.55 -11.32 -0.88
C SER A 304 8.09 -9.90 -0.55
N ASP A 305 9.04 -8.98 -0.54
CA ASP A 305 8.77 -7.56 -0.36
C ASP A 305 8.06 -6.95 -1.58
N LEU A 306 8.32 -7.48 -2.79
CA LEU A 306 7.62 -7.08 -4.01
C LEU A 306 6.10 -7.35 -3.92
N ALA A 307 5.69 -8.54 -3.47
CA ALA A 307 4.26 -8.83 -3.32
C ALA A 307 3.61 -7.99 -2.21
N ARG A 308 4.34 -7.70 -1.13
CA ARG A 308 3.89 -6.80 -0.05
C ARG A 308 3.72 -5.37 -0.56
N PHE A 309 4.68 -4.85 -1.31
CA PHE A 309 4.62 -3.54 -1.97
C PHE A 309 3.37 -3.46 -2.86
N PHE A 310 3.19 -4.41 -3.77
CA PHE A 310 2.08 -4.39 -4.72
C PHE A 310 0.71 -4.41 -4.02
N LEU A 311 0.50 -5.34 -3.08
CA LEU A 311 -0.80 -5.47 -2.40
C LEU A 311 -1.09 -4.35 -1.40
N PHE A 312 -0.06 -3.79 -0.77
CA PHE A 312 -0.22 -2.63 0.07
C PHE A 312 -0.77 -1.44 -0.72
N HIS A 313 -0.32 -1.24 -1.96
CA HIS A 313 -0.78 -0.14 -2.83
C HIS A 313 -2.06 -0.42 -3.62
N THR A 314 -2.53 -1.67 -3.70
CA THR A 314 -3.67 -2.04 -4.57
C THR A 314 -4.87 -2.64 -3.84
N SER A 315 -4.74 -3.04 -2.58
CA SER A 315 -5.87 -3.57 -1.80
C SER A 315 -6.72 -2.49 -1.15
N SER A 316 -8.01 -2.80 -0.93
CA SER A 316 -8.98 -1.88 -0.33
C SER A 316 -8.70 -1.60 1.14
N ASN A 317 -8.19 -2.61 1.86
CA ASN A 317 -8.13 -2.60 3.32
C ASN A 317 -6.72 -2.38 3.86
N TRP A 318 -5.70 -3.02 3.28
CA TRP A 318 -4.37 -2.99 3.87
C TRP A 318 -3.81 -1.56 3.81
N GLY A 319 -3.48 -0.98 4.97
CA GLY A 319 -3.02 0.41 5.09
C GLY A 319 -4.15 1.45 5.11
N VAL A 320 -5.41 1.01 5.10
CA VAL A 320 -6.60 1.87 5.18
C VAL A 320 -7.50 1.46 6.35
N TYR A 321 -7.68 0.17 6.62
CA TYR A 321 -8.49 -0.36 7.71
C TYR A 321 -7.88 -1.58 8.39
N ARG A 322 -7.97 -2.78 7.80
CA ARG A 322 -7.37 -3.98 8.38
C ARG A 322 -6.23 -4.45 7.50
N PRO A 323 -5.15 -5.03 8.05
CA PRO A 323 -4.10 -5.64 7.25
C PRO A 323 -4.62 -6.97 6.67
N GLU A 324 -5.61 -6.87 5.79
CA GLU A 324 -6.29 -7.99 5.16
C GLU A 324 -6.34 -7.77 3.65
N VAL A 325 -6.20 -8.86 2.89
CA VAL A 325 -6.29 -8.87 1.43
C VAL A 325 -7.44 -9.78 0.99
N HIS A 326 -8.39 -9.22 0.24
CA HIS A 326 -9.51 -9.98 -0.30
C HIS A 326 -9.07 -10.91 -1.44
N VAL A 327 -9.86 -11.95 -1.72
CA VAL A 327 -9.47 -12.97 -2.71
C VAL A 327 -9.31 -12.37 -4.10
N GLU A 328 -10.23 -11.49 -4.50
CA GLU A 328 -10.18 -10.80 -5.80
C GLU A 328 -8.96 -9.87 -5.91
N GLU A 329 -8.42 -9.40 -4.78
CA GLU A 329 -7.23 -8.55 -4.74
C GLU A 329 -5.95 -9.39 -4.81
N LEU A 330 -5.92 -10.51 -4.07
CA LEU A 330 -4.84 -11.50 -4.15
C LEU A 330 -4.66 -12.00 -5.59
N LEU A 331 -5.78 -12.28 -6.27
CA LEU A 331 -5.77 -12.80 -7.63
C LEU A 331 -5.35 -11.76 -8.70
N ARG A 332 -5.19 -10.48 -8.32
CA ARG A 332 -4.63 -9.42 -9.18
C ARG A 332 -3.12 -9.29 -9.09
N LEU A 333 -2.45 -10.09 -8.26
CA LEU A 333 -1.00 -10.13 -8.26
C LEU A 333 -0.47 -10.43 -9.67
N PRO A 334 0.59 -9.74 -10.12
CA PRO A 334 1.29 -10.12 -11.34
C PRO A 334 1.95 -11.48 -11.13
N PHE A 335 1.71 -12.39 -12.07
CA PHE A 335 2.22 -13.74 -12.03
C PHE A 335 2.38 -14.30 -13.46
N PRO A 336 3.30 -13.71 -14.26
CA PRO A 336 3.61 -14.24 -15.58
C PRO A 336 4.21 -15.64 -15.47
N GLN A 337 3.84 -16.52 -16.38
CA GLN A 337 4.54 -17.80 -16.54
C GLN A 337 5.95 -17.57 -17.07
N PRO A 338 6.90 -18.48 -16.84
CA PRO A 338 8.24 -18.36 -17.44
C PRO A 338 8.21 -18.20 -18.96
N GLU A 339 7.21 -18.72 -19.66
CA GLU A 339 7.04 -18.57 -21.12
C GLU A 339 6.56 -17.16 -21.53
N GLU A 340 6.03 -16.39 -20.59
CA GLU A 340 5.46 -15.06 -20.78
C GLU A 340 6.43 -13.94 -20.33
N THR A 341 7.65 -14.28 -19.92
CA THR A 341 8.70 -13.33 -19.50
C THR A 341 9.69 -13.02 -20.64
N HIS A 342 10.54 -12.01 -20.41
CA HIS A 342 11.55 -11.58 -21.40
C HIS A 342 12.65 -12.64 -21.64
N ASP A 343 13.03 -13.41 -20.60
CA ASP A 343 13.98 -14.52 -20.67
C ASP A 343 13.37 -15.78 -20.07
N SER A 344 12.71 -16.54 -20.93
CA SER A 344 12.04 -17.77 -20.50
C SER A 344 13.01 -18.79 -19.89
N LYS A 345 14.22 -18.94 -20.44
CA LYS A 345 15.17 -19.93 -19.94
C LYS A 345 15.65 -19.58 -18.54
N ARG A 346 15.97 -18.30 -18.30
CA ARG A 346 16.38 -17.84 -16.97
C ARG A 346 15.24 -17.92 -15.96
N CYS A 347 14.02 -17.51 -16.34
CA CYS A 347 12.86 -17.60 -15.46
C CYS A 347 12.52 -19.05 -15.07
N HIS A 348 12.70 -20.02 -15.97
CA HIS A 348 12.60 -21.45 -15.63
C HIS A 348 13.68 -21.88 -14.63
N ALA A 349 14.92 -21.42 -14.79
CA ALA A 349 15.99 -21.71 -13.85
C ALA A 349 15.69 -21.11 -12.46
N ILE A 350 15.22 -19.86 -12.41
CA ILE A 350 14.82 -19.18 -11.17
C ILE A 350 13.72 -19.96 -10.42
N VAL A 351 12.71 -20.48 -11.13
CA VAL A 351 11.65 -21.30 -10.51
C VAL A 351 12.24 -22.57 -9.88
N ARG A 352 13.16 -23.26 -10.57
CA ARG A 352 13.84 -24.46 -10.06
C ARG A 352 14.76 -24.15 -8.87
N GLU A 353 15.53 -23.07 -8.95
CA GLU A 353 16.41 -22.61 -7.86
C GLU A 353 15.60 -22.25 -6.62
N THR A 354 14.47 -21.55 -6.80
CA THR A 354 13.52 -21.25 -5.73
C THR A 354 12.98 -22.52 -5.09
N ALA A 355 12.58 -23.50 -5.90
CA ALA A 355 12.10 -24.78 -5.41
C ALA A 355 13.18 -25.56 -4.62
N ALA A 356 14.42 -25.54 -5.09
CA ALA A 356 15.56 -26.17 -4.41
C ALA A 356 15.86 -25.50 -3.06
N ILE A 357 15.88 -24.16 -3.00
CA ILE A 357 16.11 -23.41 -1.75
C ILE A 357 15.02 -23.71 -0.73
N VAL A 358 13.74 -23.64 -1.12
CA VAL A 358 12.62 -23.88 -0.20
C VAL A 358 12.58 -25.34 0.26
N THR A 359 12.84 -26.29 -0.64
CA THR A 359 12.89 -27.73 -0.27
C THR A 359 14.06 -28.01 0.65
N GLY A 360 15.24 -27.43 0.39
CA GLY A 360 16.41 -27.53 1.27
C GLY A 360 16.15 -26.95 2.65
N ALA A 361 15.54 -25.76 2.72
CA ALA A 361 15.15 -25.12 3.97
C ALA A 361 14.10 -25.94 4.74
N SER A 362 13.15 -26.55 4.05
CA SER A 362 12.17 -27.46 4.64
C SER A 362 12.83 -28.69 5.27
N ASN A 363 13.79 -29.31 4.58
CA ASN A 363 14.53 -30.47 5.06
C ASN A 363 15.51 -30.14 6.20
N GLU A 364 16.04 -28.91 6.23
CA GLU A 364 16.85 -28.42 7.35
C GLU A 364 15.98 -28.20 8.58
N ALA A 365 14.82 -27.55 8.40
CA ALA A 365 13.89 -27.23 9.47
C ALA A 365 13.16 -28.44 10.08
N SER A 366 13.14 -29.59 9.40
CA SER A 366 12.57 -30.85 9.91
C SER A 366 13.53 -31.62 10.82
N ARG A 367 14.74 -31.12 11.07
CA ARG A 367 15.71 -31.75 11.99
C ARG A 367 15.51 -31.24 13.41
N ASP A 368 15.87 -32.07 14.38
CA ASP A 368 15.78 -31.73 15.81
C ASP A 368 16.69 -30.55 16.17
N PHE A 369 16.21 -29.70 17.09
CA PHE A 369 16.94 -28.56 17.69
C PHE A 369 17.41 -27.47 16.69
N VAL A 370 16.74 -27.32 15.55
CA VAL A 370 17.06 -26.28 14.56
C VAL A 370 16.32 -24.96 14.82
N ASP A 371 17.03 -23.84 14.65
CA ASP A 371 16.42 -22.50 14.57
C ASP A 371 15.69 -22.33 13.24
N ARG A 372 14.43 -22.78 13.19
CA ARG A 372 13.58 -22.65 12.00
C ARG A 372 13.39 -21.20 11.56
N GLU A 373 13.27 -20.25 12.49
CA GLU A 373 13.11 -18.84 12.12
C GLU A 373 14.36 -18.33 11.38
N GLY A 374 15.55 -18.71 11.86
CA GLY A 374 16.82 -18.46 11.19
C GLY A 374 16.92 -19.11 9.80
N VAL A 375 16.49 -20.37 9.65
CA VAL A 375 16.44 -21.07 8.36
C VAL A 375 15.54 -20.33 7.36
N VAL A 376 14.32 -20.01 7.77
CA VAL A 376 13.35 -19.30 6.92
C VAL A 376 13.87 -17.91 6.57
N ARG A 377 14.53 -17.21 7.50
CA ARG A 377 15.11 -15.89 7.23
C ARG A 377 16.20 -15.95 6.15
N ARG A 378 17.17 -16.87 6.27
CA ARG A 378 18.23 -17.07 5.25
C ARG A 378 17.66 -17.45 3.89
N ALA A 379 16.66 -18.34 3.87
CA ALA A 379 15.97 -18.71 2.64
C ALA A 379 15.29 -17.49 1.99
N ARG A 380 14.54 -16.70 2.75
CA ARG A 380 13.86 -15.50 2.25
C ARG A 380 14.82 -14.43 1.72
N GLU A 381 15.95 -14.21 2.37
CA GLU A 381 17.00 -13.29 1.91
C GLU A 381 17.52 -13.70 0.52
N SER A 382 17.77 -15.00 0.32
CA SER A 382 18.23 -15.54 -0.97
C SER A 382 17.14 -15.47 -2.06
N LEU A 383 15.91 -15.83 -1.70
CA LEU A 383 14.76 -15.83 -2.60
C LEU A 383 14.36 -14.42 -3.06
N GLY A 384 14.56 -13.40 -2.23
CA GLY A 384 14.25 -12.02 -2.57
C GLY A 384 14.93 -11.58 -3.87
N ARG A 385 16.22 -11.89 -4.02
CA ARG A 385 16.99 -11.55 -5.24
C ARG A 385 16.50 -12.28 -6.48
N LEU A 386 16.20 -13.57 -6.35
CA LEU A 386 15.66 -14.39 -7.45
C LEU A 386 14.29 -13.88 -7.92
N ILE A 387 13.44 -13.46 -6.97
CA ILE A 387 12.12 -12.90 -7.28
C ILE A 387 12.28 -11.53 -7.95
N GLU A 388 13.15 -10.66 -7.43
CA GLU A 388 13.44 -9.37 -8.07
C GLU A 388 13.93 -9.55 -9.50
N GLU A 389 14.84 -10.49 -9.75
CA GLU A 389 15.31 -10.84 -11.09
C GLU A 389 14.18 -11.34 -11.99
N TYR A 390 13.30 -12.23 -11.48
CA TYR A 390 12.16 -12.74 -12.24
C TYR A 390 11.21 -11.65 -12.75
N PHE A 391 11.08 -10.55 -11.99
CA PHE A 391 10.19 -9.43 -12.31
C PHE A 391 10.91 -8.20 -12.90
N ASP A 392 12.17 -8.35 -13.28
CA ASP A 392 13.01 -7.26 -13.81
C ASP A 392 13.05 -6.04 -12.89
N ILE A 393 13.22 -6.27 -11.59
CA ILE A 393 13.29 -5.19 -10.60
C ILE A 393 14.69 -4.59 -10.59
N ASP A 394 14.78 -3.31 -10.99
CA ASP A 394 16.04 -2.57 -11.00
C ASP A 394 16.43 -2.05 -9.59
N ASP A 395 17.62 -1.45 -9.49
CA ASP A 395 18.14 -0.93 -8.22
C ASP A 395 17.30 0.20 -7.62
N ILE A 396 16.72 1.07 -8.47
CA ILE A 396 15.84 2.16 -8.04
C ILE A 396 14.52 1.57 -7.55
N GLU A 397 13.89 0.69 -8.32
CA GLU A 397 12.65 -0.01 -7.96
C GLU A 397 12.81 -0.80 -6.66
N ARG A 398 13.98 -1.41 -6.43
CA ARG A 398 14.30 -2.05 -5.16
C ARG A 398 14.31 -1.08 -3.98
N MET A 399 14.89 0.11 -4.15
CA MET A 399 14.86 1.15 -3.10
C MET A 399 13.42 1.56 -2.76
N LEU A 400 12.56 1.71 -3.77
CA LEU A 400 11.13 2.02 -3.59
C LEU A 400 10.39 0.94 -2.78
N ILE A 401 10.62 -0.33 -3.15
CA ILE A 401 10.04 -1.49 -2.46
C ILE A 401 10.52 -1.55 -1.02
N ALA A 402 11.83 -1.38 -0.79
CA ALA A 402 12.44 -1.42 0.52
C ALA A 402 11.88 -0.32 1.44
N ASP A 403 11.85 0.94 0.99
CA ASP A 403 11.29 2.06 1.74
C ASP A 403 9.81 1.85 2.07
N THR A 404 9.04 1.32 1.11
CA THR A 404 7.64 1.02 1.35
C THR A 404 7.48 -0.02 2.45
N VAL A 405 8.22 -1.13 2.39
CA VAL A 405 8.09 -2.23 3.34
C VAL A 405 8.64 -1.89 4.73
N GLN A 406 9.74 -1.15 4.79
CA GLN A 406 10.47 -0.88 6.03
C GLN A 406 10.04 0.43 6.72
N VAL A 407 9.56 1.41 5.95
CA VAL A 407 9.17 2.73 6.48
C VAL A 407 7.66 2.93 6.39
N VAL A 408 7.06 2.78 5.22
CA VAL A 408 5.64 3.15 5.00
C VAL A 408 4.67 2.17 5.66
N ILE A 409 4.75 0.88 5.34
CA ILE A 409 3.86 -0.16 5.87
C ILE A 409 3.81 -0.18 7.41
N PRO A 410 4.93 -0.14 8.15
CA PRO A 410 4.87 -0.11 9.61
C PRO A 410 4.37 1.23 10.18
N SER A 411 4.29 2.28 9.36
CA SER A 411 3.92 3.62 9.82
C SER A 411 2.46 4.01 9.58
N VAL A 412 1.72 3.25 8.78
CA VAL A 412 0.28 3.51 8.57
C VAL A 412 -0.52 3.28 9.84
N GLN A 413 -1.53 4.12 10.06
CA GLN A 413 -2.46 4.01 11.19
C GLN A 413 -1.77 3.78 12.55
N PRO A 414 -0.80 4.65 12.93
CA PRO A 414 0.02 4.43 14.11
C PRO A 414 -0.83 4.32 15.37
N ARG A 415 -0.39 3.49 16.33
CA ARG A 415 -1.07 3.28 17.61
C ARG A 415 -0.11 3.57 18.77
N GLY A 416 -0.46 4.50 19.65
CA GLY A 416 0.22 4.72 20.93
C GLY A 416 1.75 4.83 20.84
N GLU A 417 2.46 4.41 21.89
CA GLU A 417 3.93 4.57 22.07
C GLU A 417 4.84 3.75 21.15
N ARG A 418 4.32 3.05 20.14
CA ARG A 418 5.19 2.33 19.19
C ARG A 418 6.06 3.34 18.44
N SER A 419 7.34 2.98 18.26
CA SER A 419 8.24 3.70 17.34
C SER A 419 7.66 3.60 15.92
N VAL A 420 7.20 4.72 15.38
CA VAL A 420 6.60 4.82 14.04
C VAL A 420 7.69 5.37 13.12
N PRO A 421 8.24 4.58 12.18
CA PRO A 421 9.38 5.02 11.37
C PRO A 421 9.19 6.41 10.76
N THR A 422 8.04 6.71 10.15
CA THR A 422 7.81 8.03 9.53
C THR A 422 7.84 9.23 10.49
N ILE A 423 7.71 9.00 11.80
CA ILE A 423 7.68 10.02 12.85
C ILE A 423 9.02 10.11 13.58
N VAL A 424 9.75 8.99 13.71
CA VAL A 424 11.05 8.95 14.37
C VAL A 424 12.02 9.88 13.66
N GLN A 425 12.82 10.61 14.44
CA GLN A 425 13.85 11.49 13.90
C GLN A 425 14.89 10.70 13.12
N SER A 426 15.25 11.21 11.95
CA SER A 426 16.35 10.71 11.13
C SER A 426 17.66 10.74 11.91
N ASP A 427 18.43 9.67 11.82
CA ASP A 427 19.82 9.65 12.30
C ASP A 427 20.77 10.21 11.24
N ASP A 428 22.04 10.36 11.62
CA ASP A 428 23.05 10.91 10.73
C ASP A 428 23.36 10.02 9.52
N SER A 429 23.37 8.70 9.73
CA SER A 429 23.61 7.71 8.68
C SER A 429 22.59 7.83 7.55
N LEU A 430 21.31 7.95 7.90
CA LEU A 430 20.22 8.11 6.95
C LEU A 430 20.36 9.42 6.17
N ARG A 431 20.66 10.54 6.85
CA ARG A 431 20.85 11.84 6.18
C ARG A 431 22.05 11.83 5.25
N VAL A 432 23.13 11.15 5.62
CA VAL A 432 24.31 10.96 4.76
C VAL A 432 23.97 10.10 3.54
N SER A 433 23.26 8.98 3.72
CA SER A 433 22.83 8.12 2.60
C SER A 433 21.95 8.90 1.62
N TYR A 434 20.94 9.60 2.15
CA TYR A 434 20.07 10.50 1.39
C TYR A 434 20.86 11.51 0.57
N THR A 435 21.78 12.24 1.21
CA THR A 435 22.54 13.33 0.58
C THR A 435 23.45 12.78 -0.51
N ARG A 436 24.08 11.63 -0.26
CA ARG A 436 24.92 10.93 -1.22
C ARG A 436 24.12 10.52 -2.45
N LEU A 437 22.99 9.83 -2.27
CA LEU A 437 22.16 9.37 -3.38
C LEU A 437 21.62 10.55 -4.20
N LEU A 438 21.16 11.61 -3.54
CA LEU A 438 20.74 12.85 -4.19
C LEU A 438 21.85 13.42 -5.08
N CYS A 439 23.07 13.53 -4.56
CA CYS A 439 24.22 14.01 -5.33
C CYS A 439 24.60 13.06 -6.47
N GLU A 440 24.57 11.74 -6.25
CA GLU A 440 24.84 10.74 -7.29
C GLU A 440 23.86 10.90 -8.47
N ARG A 441 22.56 11.08 -8.19
CA ARG A 441 21.55 11.31 -9.24
C ARG A 441 21.77 12.61 -9.99
N LEU A 442 21.96 13.72 -9.27
CA LEU A 442 22.17 15.03 -9.90
C LEU A 442 23.46 15.06 -10.73
N ASN A 443 24.54 14.45 -10.25
CA ASN A 443 25.80 14.33 -11.00
C ASN A 443 25.67 13.43 -12.23
N GLY A 444 24.82 12.41 -12.19
CA GLY A 444 24.49 11.59 -13.35
C GLY A 444 23.82 12.38 -14.49
N TRP A 445 23.19 13.53 -14.19
CA TRP A 445 22.57 14.42 -15.17
C TRP A 445 23.38 15.69 -15.45
N ALA A 446 24.38 16.01 -14.62
CA ALA A 446 25.19 17.20 -14.77
C ALA A 446 26.07 17.13 -16.03
N LYS A 447 26.38 18.30 -16.61
CA LYS A 447 27.39 18.40 -17.66
C LYS A 447 28.75 17.97 -17.11
N GLN A 448 29.60 17.40 -17.96
CA GLN A 448 30.91 16.86 -17.57
C GLN A 448 31.87 17.88 -16.95
N GLU A 449 31.63 19.17 -17.10
CA GLU A 449 32.45 20.27 -16.57
C GLU A 449 32.15 20.58 -15.09
N TYR A 450 30.99 20.16 -14.57
CA TYR A 450 30.53 20.52 -13.25
C TYR A 450 30.32 19.31 -12.36
N ARG A 451 30.38 19.55 -11.05
CA ARG A 451 30.03 18.57 -10.02
C ARG A 451 29.16 19.21 -8.96
N VAL A 452 28.22 18.43 -8.43
CA VAL A 452 27.37 18.77 -7.30
C VAL A 452 27.88 18.04 -6.07
N HIS A 453 28.16 18.81 -5.02
CA HIS A 453 28.55 18.32 -3.70
C HIS A 453 27.42 18.57 -2.72
N GLY A 454 27.20 17.65 -1.79
CA GLY A 454 26.14 17.76 -0.80
C GLY A 454 26.68 17.67 0.61
N ARG A 455 26.12 18.50 1.49
CA ARG A 455 26.31 18.41 2.93
C ARG A 455 24.95 18.55 3.62
N ASN A 456 24.82 17.93 4.79
CA ASN A 456 23.59 18.00 5.56
C ASN A 456 23.85 18.58 6.96
N LEU A 457 22.81 19.22 7.49
CA LEU A 457 22.75 19.82 8.80
C LEU A 457 21.40 19.47 9.41
N ALA A 458 21.34 19.34 10.73
CA ALA A 458 20.10 19.09 11.45
C ALA A 458 20.09 19.89 12.73
N ASP A 459 18.91 20.41 13.09
CA ASP A 459 18.64 20.96 14.40
C ASP A 459 17.45 20.20 15.03
N PRO A 460 17.74 19.19 15.88
CA PRO A 460 16.71 18.40 16.54
C PRO A 460 15.79 19.20 17.47
N SER A 461 16.23 20.37 17.96
CA SER A 461 15.44 21.19 18.89
C SER A 461 14.22 21.81 18.22
N ILE A 462 14.32 22.10 16.92
CA ILE A 462 13.24 22.65 16.09
C ILE A 462 12.66 21.60 15.13
N GLY A 463 13.24 20.40 15.06
CA GLY A 463 12.71 19.29 14.24
C GLY A 463 12.96 19.44 12.73
N VAL A 464 13.94 20.27 12.34
CA VAL A 464 14.25 20.59 10.94
C VAL A 464 15.66 20.12 10.57
N GLY A 465 15.78 19.53 9.38
CA GLY A 465 17.07 19.28 8.75
C GLY A 465 17.18 20.00 7.42
N MET A 466 18.41 20.15 6.96
CA MET A 466 18.73 20.89 5.75
C MET A 466 19.81 20.16 4.96
N VAL A 467 19.62 20.11 3.65
CA VAL A 467 20.65 19.71 2.70
C VAL A 467 21.10 20.94 1.93
N VAL A 468 22.41 21.11 1.85
CA VAL A 468 23.05 22.17 1.07
C VAL A 468 23.79 21.50 -0.06
N LEU A 469 23.37 21.82 -1.29
CA LEU A 469 24.01 21.36 -2.51
C LEU A 469 24.84 22.51 -3.09
N GLU A 470 26.09 22.25 -3.40
CA GLU A 470 27.01 23.20 -4.00
C GLU A 470 27.43 22.71 -5.39
N LYS A 471 27.26 23.58 -6.40
CA LYS A 471 27.77 23.34 -7.75
C LYS A 471 29.17 23.96 -7.87
N THR A 472 30.15 23.15 -8.26
CA THR A 472 31.53 23.56 -8.49
C THR A 472 32.02 23.12 -9.87
N GLY A 473 33.14 23.66 -10.35
CA GLY A 473 33.89 23.06 -11.45
C GLY A 473 34.40 21.67 -11.07
N ARG A 474 34.59 20.77 -12.04
CA ARG A 474 34.89 19.34 -11.79
C ARG A 474 36.12 19.10 -10.88
N GLU A 475 37.14 19.93 -11.01
CA GLU A 475 38.40 19.85 -10.23
C GLU A 475 38.38 20.75 -8.98
N GLU A 476 37.35 21.56 -8.80
CA GLU A 476 37.22 22.46 -7.65
C GLU A 476 36.69 21.70 -6.43
N LYS A 477 37.27 21.99 -5.27
CA LYS A 477 36.79 21.44 -3.99
C LYS A 477 35.60 22.24 -3.48
N PRO A 478 34.58 21.58 -2.88
CA PRO A 478 33.48 22.29 -2.26
C PRO A 478 33.96 23.13 -1.07
N ALA A 479 33.23 24.20 -0.78
CA ALA A 479 33.48 25.03 0.39
C ALA A 479 33.28 24.21 1.69
N GLN A 480 34.12 24.47 2.70
CA GLN A 480 33.94 23.86 4.01
C GLN A 480 32.68 24.36 4.69
N SER A 481 32.14 23.55 5.60
CA SER A 481 30.94 23.92 6.33
C SER A 481 31.15 25.16 7.19
N SER A 482 30.46 26.24 6.85
CA SER A 482 30.54 27.53 7.54
C SER A 482 29.47 27.68 8.61
N ASN A 483 29.74 28.51 9.62
CA ASN A 483 28.74 28.93 10.61
C ASN A 483 27.50 29.59 9.97
N SER A 484 27.66 30.21 8.79
CA SER A 484 26.57 30.86 8.05
C SER A 484 25.39 29.93 7.75
N ASP A 485 25.64 28.63 7.53
CA ASP A 485 24.57 27.70 7.22
C ASP A 485 23.71 27.36 8.45
N ARG A 486 24.33 27.30 9.62
CA ARG A 486 23.58 27.11 10.88
C ARG A 486 22.74 28.34 11.18
N GLU A 487 23.26 29.54 10.92
CA GLU A 487 22.51 30.79 11.06
C GLU A 487 21.35 30.86 10.05
N PHE A 488 21.59 30.47 8.79
CA PHE A 488 20.56 30.40 7.76
C PHE A 488 19.43 29.43 8.14
N LEU A 489 19.76 28.24 8.64
CA LEU A 489 18.77 27.27 9.10
C LEU A 489 17.86 27.85 10.20
N LYS A 490 18.44 28.55 11.18
CA LYS A 490 17.69 29.24 12.25
C LYS A 490 16.81 30.37 11.70
N ALA A 491 17.30 31.13 10.74
CA ALA A 491 16.53 32.22 10.12
C ALA A 491 15.33 31.69 9.33
N ILE A 492 15.50 30.60 8.56
CA ILE A 492 14.41 29.96 7.82
C ILE A 492 13.36 29.39 8.77
N ASP A 493 13.76 28.72 9.86
CA ASP A 493 12.82 28.22 10.87
C ASP A 493 12.02 29.38 11.50
N HIS A 494 12.68 30.48 11.86
CA HIS A 494 12.00 31.66 12.42
C HIS A 494 10.96 32.26 11.46
N LEU A 495 11.28 32.34 10.16
CA LEU A 495 10.36 32.78 9.11
C LEU A 495 9.18 31.82 8.97
N GLN A 496 9.43 30.51 8.98
CA GLN A 496 8.39 29.47 8.90
C GLN A 496 7.42 29.55 10.10
N GLN A 497 7.94 29.72 11.32
CA GLN A 497 7.12 29.88 12.53
C GLN A 497 6.28 31.16 12.53
N THR A 498 6.82 32.25 11.98
CA THR A 498 6.10 33.53 11.89
C THR A 498 4.99 33.46 10.83
N ALA A 499 5.27 32.87 9.67
CA ALA A 499 4.27 32.63 8.63
C ALA A 499 3.12 31.73 9.12
N ALA A 500 3.44 30.69 9.91
CA ALA A 500 2.45 29.76 10.45
C ALA A 500 1.43 30.41 11.40
N LYS A 501 1.79 31.50 12.10
CA LYS A 501 0.90 32.23 13.02
C LYS A 501 -0.17 33.07 12.30
N SER A 502 -0.01 33.34 11.01
CA SER A 502 -0.89 34.27 10.26
C SER A 502 -2.06 33.58 9.53
N TYR A 503 -2.05 32.25 9.39
CA TYR A 503 -3.08 31.50 8.67
C TYR A 503 -3.78 30.47 9.57
N ALA A 504 -5.09 30.65 9.81
CA ALA A 504 -5.91 29.76 10.66
C ALA A 504 -6.04 28.32 10.14
N THR A 505 -5.69 28.08 8.87
CA THR A 505 -5.41 26.75 8.33
C THR A 505 -3.91 26.67 8.08
N SER A 506 -3.20 25.90 8.89
CA SER A 506 -1.74 25.84 8.94
C SER A 506 -1.10 25.43 7.61
N GLU A 507 -0.88 26.41 6.74
CA GLU A 507 0.06 26.32 5.62
C GLU A 507 1.46 26.54 6.18
N MET A 508 1.99 25.54 6.89
CA MET A 508 3.43 25.51 7.13
C MET A 508 4.12 25.34 5.77
N VAL A 509 4.92 26.34 5.39
CA VAL A 509 5.87 26.26 4.28
C VAL A 509 7.06 25.39 4.71
N GLN A 510 6.82 24.10 4.90
CA GLN A 510 7.90 23.11 5.05
C GLN A 510 8.25 22.55 3.67
N GLY A 511 9.55 22.37 3.40
CA GLY A 511 10.04 22.05 2.06
C GLY A 511 10.52 23.29 1.28
N LEU A 512 11.12 24.27 1.96
CA LEU A 512 11.67 25.44 1.28
C LEU A 512 12.94 25.03 0.51
N THR A 513 12.93 25.35 -0.78
CA THR A 513 14.04 25.16 -1.71
C THR A 513 14.53 26.54 -2.18
N VAL A 514 15.74 26.94 -1.78
CA VAL A 514 16.30 28.28 -2.07
C VAL A 514 17.58 28.15 -2.87
N PHE A 515 17.61 28.77 -4.05
CA PHE A 515 18.83 28.94 -4.84
C PHE A 515 19.53 30.25 -4.46
N HIS A 516 20.83 30.19 -4.17
CA HIS A 516 21.66 31.36 -3.93
C HIS A 516 23.05 31.16 -4.54
N LYS A 517 23.37 31.89 -5.62
CA LYS A 517 24.61 31.72 -6.39
C LYS A 517 24.78 30.26 -6.82
N ASN A 518 25.87 29.61 -6.42
CA ASN A 518 26.17 28.20 -6.71
C ASN A 518 25.61 27.23 -5.66
N LEU A 519 24.84 27.71 -4.69
CA LEU A 519 24.26 26.92 -3.60
C LEU A 519 22.75 26.72 -3.78
N LEU A 520 22.29 25.55 -3.37
CA LEU A 520 20.89 25.19 -3.24
C LEU A 520 20.63 24.65 -1.83
N TYR A 521 19.76 25.32 -1.09
CA TYR A 521 19.34 24.95 0.25
C TYR A 521 17.98 24.27 0.21
N ILE A 522 17.86 23.10 0.81
CA ILE A 522 16.63 22.32 0.88
C ILE A 522 16.34 22.02 2.34
N THR A 523 15.24 22.56 2.86
CA THR A 523 14.80 22.30 4.24
C THR A 523 13.74 21.21 4.28
N LYS A 524 13.89 20.26 5.20
CA LYS A 524 12.98 19.12 5.35
C LYS A 524 12.69 18.85 6.83
N PRO A 525 11.50 18.36 7.19
CA PRO A 525 11.27 17.87 8.55
C PRO A 525 12.21 16.70 8.87
N LEU A 526 12.59 16.53 10.14
CA LEU A 526 13.54 15.49 10.53
C LEU A 526 12.96 14.06 10.54
N GLY A 527 11.65 13.86 10.39
CA GLY A 527 11.06 12.52 10.36
C GLY A 527 11.67 11.63 9.28
N GLN A 528 11.92 10.35 9.57
CA GLN A 528 12.59 9.40 8.66
C GLN A 528 12.02 9.39 7.23
N ARG A 529 10.70 9.58 7.09
CA ARG A 529 10.01 9.55 5.79
C ARG A 529 10.51 10.58 4.78
N PHE A 530 11.16 11.65 5.24
CA PHE A 530 11.70 12.72 4.38
C PHE A 530 13.15 12.48 3.97
N TRP A 531 13.79 11.45 4.53
CA TRP A 531 15.22 11.16 4.40
C TRP A 531 15.48 9.76 3.85
N THR A 532 14.47 9.09 3.30
CA THR A 532 14.63 7.76 2.68
C THR A 532 15.27 7.87 1.29
N ASP A 533 15.71 6.74 0.73
CA ASP A 533 16.29 6.72 -0.62
C ASP A 533 15.27 7.18 -1.67
N THR A 534 14.02 6.76 -1.54
CA THR A 534 12.88 7.24 -2.36
C THR A 534 12.70 8.74 -2.25
N ALA A 535 12.86 9.32 -1.05
CA ALA A 535 12.80 10.77 -0.88
C ALA A 535 13.95 11.45 -1.64
N ALA A 536 15.18 10.91 -1.60
CA ALA A 536 16.31 11.48 -2.33
C ALA A 536 16.09 11.45 -3.85
N LEU A 537 15.54 10.34 -4.36
CA LEU A 537 15.22 10.18 -5.78
C LEU A 537 14.14 11.19 -6.25
N ASN A 538 13.10 11.40 -5.45
CA ASN A 538 12.02 12.35 -5.78
C ASN A 538 12.50 13.80 -5.71
N ASP A 539 13.27 14.16 -4.68
CA ASP A 539 13.87 15.50 -4.58
C ASP A 539 14.83 15.76 -5.75
N ALA A 540 15.60 14.76 -6.21
CA ALA A 540 16.44 14.89 -7.39
C ALA A 540 15.61 15.25 -8.64
N ASP A 541 14.50 14.55 -8.89
CA ASP A 541 13.61 14.82 -10.01
C ASP A 541 12.99 16.22 -9.91
N GLU A 542 12.56 16.65 -8.72
CA GLU A 542 11.99 17.98 -8.48
C GLU A 542 13.01 19.10 -8.74
N ILE A 543 14.24 18.92 -8.28
CA ILE A 543 15.34 19.87 -8.54
C ILE A 543 15.62 19.95 -10.04
N ALA A 544 15.75 18.81 -10.72
CA ALA A 544 15.99 18.77 -12.15
C ALA A 544 14.86 19.46 -12.93
N ALA A 545 13.60 19.19 -12.59
CA ALA A 545 12.45 19.84 -13.19
C ALA A 545 12.45 21.36 -12.94
N THR A 546 12.80 21.80 -11.73
CA THR A 546 12.90 23.23 -11.37
C THR A 546 13.99 23.93 -12.18
N ILE A 547 15.15 23.28 -12.38
CA ILE A 547 16.24 23.83 -13.19
C ILE A 547 15.84 23.94 -14.66
N LEU A 548 15.14 22.94 -15.20
CA LEU A 548 14.70 22.93 -16.61
C LEU A 548 13.57 23.93 -16.90
N THR A 549 12.73 24.22 -15.91
CA THR A 549 11.59 25.13 -16.06
C THR A 549 11.92 26.60 -15.79
N ARG A 550 13.00 26.88 -15.05
CA ARG A 550 13.53 28.25 -14.89
C ARG A 550 14.22 28.70 -16.18
N SER A 551 13.71 29.76 -16.79
CA SER A 551 14.35 30.39 -17.95
C SER A 551 15.72 30.95 -17.57
N ALA A 552 16.71 30.85 -18.47
CA ALA A 552 18.08 31.30 -18.26
C ALA A 552 18.24 32.81 -17.91
N ARG A 553 17.16 33.60 -17.98
CA ARG A 553 17.15 35.06 -17.75
C ARG A 553 17.07 35.49 -16.27
N GLU A 554 16.91 34.55 -15.33
CA GLU A 554 16.87 34.88 -13.88
C GLU A 554 18.24 34.67 -13.19
N TRP A 555 19.30 34.41 -13.97
CA TRP A 555 20.67 34.17 -13.47
C TRP A 555 21.66 35.31 -13.77
N GLU A 556 21.20 36.39 -14.41
CA GLU A 556 21.88 37.69 -14.46
C GLU A 556 21.27 38.60 -13.38
#